data_AF-A0A7X8K1Y3-F1
#
_entry.id   AF-A0A7X8K1Y3-F1
#
_cell.length_a   1.000
_cell.length_b   1.000
_cell.length_c   1.000
_cell.angle_alpha   90.00
_cell.angle_beta   90.00
_cell.angle_gamma   90.00
#
_symmetry.space_group_name_H-M   'P 1'
#
loop_
_entity.id
_entity.type
_entity.pdbx_description
1 polymer ?
#
loop_
_entity_poly.entity_id
_entity_poly.type
_entity_poly.pdbx_seq_one_letter_code
_entity_poly.pdbx_strand_id
1 'polypeptide(L)'
;MVFFSIEAMSFRWRLLKLGLILTFVVGFLMGGLALSVKTLEIVDQDETRTIATIALTVNGALKLAGVELAEEDQVLPGIHHSVREGMTVRIIRAQEVELEVDGRKWTVKTCFADPYELLVAEGIQLGELDQIDMGYGLEGTKWIKVTRITEEVLEERVEVPFDTFEQPDNKLNIGQRRVVVPGQNGVILKKIKVVKADGVEVS
;
A
#
# COMPACT_ATOMS: atom_id res chain seq x y z
N MET A 1 59.55 -21.68 67.25
CA MET A 1 59.05 -22.65 66.25
C MET A 1 57.56 -22.39 66.05
N VAL A 2 57.11 -22.25 64.80
CA VAL A 2 55.70 -22.26 64.32
C VAL A 2 54.81 -21.03 64.64
N PHE A 3 54.97 -19.91 63.92
CA PHE A 3 53.93 -18.85 63.84
C PHE A 3 53.54 -18.44 62.41
N PHE A 4 54.13 -19.03 61.36
CA PHE A 4 53.91 -18.63 59.96
C PHE A 4 52.80 -19.41 59.20
N SER A 5 52.08 -20.33 59.85
CA SER A 5 51.20 -21.29 59.15
C SER A 5 49.72 -20.87 59.05
N ILE A 6 49.26 -19.91 59.85
CA ILE A 6 47.82 -19.58 59.98
C ILE A 6 47.37 -18.58 58.91
N GLU A 7 48.17 -17.57 58.57
CA GLU A 7 47.84 -16.59 57.52
C GLU A 7 47.76 -17.25 56.13
N ALA A 8 48.72 -18.13 55.80
CA ALA A 8 48.73 -18.88 54.55
C ALA A 8 47.51 -19.82 54.42
N MET A 9 47.03 -20.39 55.52
CA MET A 9 45.85 -21.26 55.54
C MET A 9 44.56 -20.46 55.35
N SER A 10 44.43 -19.29 56.00
CA SER A 10 43.31 -18.36 55.78
C SER A 10 43.29 -17.80 54.36
N PHE A 11 44.47 -17.58 53.76
CA PHE A 11 44.61 -17.10 52.38
C PHE A 11 44.17 -18.16 51.35
N ARG A 12 44.59 -19.42 51.54
CA ARG A 12 44.13 -20.55 50.71
C ARG A 12 42.62 -20.77 50.81
N TRP A 13 42.05 -20.60 52.00
CA TRP A 13 40.59 -20.69 52.20
C TRP A 13 39.84 -19.49 51.61
N ARG A 14 40.41 -18.29 51.61
CA ARG A 14 39.86 -17.11 50.91
C ARG A 14 39.85 -17.33 49.40
N LEU A 15 40.92 -17.90 48.83
CA LEU A 15 40.99 -18.25 47.41
C LEU A 15 40.00 -19.37 47.04
N LEU A 16 39.85 -20.40 47.87
CA LEU A 16 38.85 -21.47 47.67
C LEU A 16 37.41 -20.93 47.73
N LYS A 17 37.11 -20.04 48.69
CA LYS A 17 35.79 -19.39 48.80
C LYS A 17 35.51 -18.47 47.61
N LEU A 18 36.49 -17.70 47.14
CA LEU A 18 36.37 -16.85 45.94
C LEU A 18 36.12 -17.69 44.69
N GLY A 19 36.81 -18.83 44.53
CA GLY A 19 36.58 -19.76 43.44
C GLY A 19 35.16 -20.35 43.44
N LEU A 20 34.65 -20.76 44.61
CA LEU A 20 33.29 -21.27 44.77
C LEU A 20 32.22 -20.21 44.49
N ILE A 21 32.44 -18.96 44.93
CA ILE A 21 31.53 -17.85 44.62
C ILE A 21 31.53 -17.60 43.11
N LEU A 22 32.69 -17.62 42.47
CA LEU A 22 32.80 -17.42 41.03
C LEU A 22 32.06 -18.50 40.24
N THR A 23 32.16 -19.78 40.63
CA THR A 23 31.41 -20.85 39.94
C THR A 23 29.91 -20.74 40.14
N PHE A 24 29.44 -20.35 41.34
CA PHE A 24 28.03 -20.07 41.58
C PHE A 24 27.53 -18.88 40.75
N VAL A 25 28.31 -17.81 40.64
CA VAL A 25 27.95 -16.63 39.83
C VAL A 25 27.89 -16.99 38.34
N VAL A 26 28.87 -17.73 37.82
CA VAL A 26 28.85 -18.20 36.42
C VAL A 26 27.68 -19.15 36.17
N GLY A 27 27.43 -20.09 37.07
CA GLY A 27 26.30 -21.02 36.97
C GLY A 27 24.94 -20.33 37.04
N PHE A 28 24.80 -19.34 37.92
CA PHE A 28 23.58 -18.53 38.03
C PHE A 28 23.37 -17.66 36.79
N LEU A 29 24.42 -17.03 36.27
CA LEU A 29 24.37 -16.25 35.03
C LEU A 29 24.02 -17.13 33.82
N MET A 30 24.68 -18.29 33.66
CA MET A 30 24.35 -19.23 32.57
C MET A 30 22.93 -19.79 32.68
N GLY A 31 22.52 -20.18 33.89
CA GLY A 31 21.16 -20.68 34.13
C GLY A 31 20.08 -19.63 33.86
N GLY A 32 20.30 -18.39 34.32
CA GLY A 32 19.37 -17.28 34.09
C GLY A 32 19.22 -16.90 32.61
N LEU A 33 20.32 -16.96 31.84
CA LEU A 33 20.29 -16.75 30.39
C LEU A 33 19.52 -17.86 29.67
N ALA A 34 19.73 -19.13 30.04
CA ALA A 34 19.02 -20.26 29.45
C ALA A 34 17.51 -20.20 29.69
N LEU A 35 17.07 -19.77 30.88
CA LEU A 35 15.65 -19.59 31.21
C LEU A 35 15.00 -18.39 30.50
N SER A 36 15.81 -17.47 29.97
CA SER A 36 15.33 -16.27 29.27
C SER A 36 15.28 -16.44 27.75
N VAL A 37 15.72 -17.58 27.23
CA VAL A 37 15.63 -17.90 25.80
C VAL A 37 14.16 -18.02 25.43
N LYS A 38 13.77 -17.27 24.40
CA LYS A 38 12.45 -17.31 23.81
C LYS A 38 12.52 -17.83 22.40
N THR A 39 11.57 -18.66 22.01
CA THR A 39 11.42 -19.08 20.61
C THR A 39 10.46 -18.15 19.89
N LEU A 40 10.79 -17.73 18.68
CA LEU A 40 9.87 -16.98 17.83
C LEU A 40 10.00 -17.41 16.36
N GLU A 41 8.94 -17.19 15.62
CA GLU A 41 8.86 -17.45 14.19
C GLU A 41 9.03 -16.12 13.43
N ILE A 42 9.96 -16.08 12.48
CA ILE A 42 10.13 -14.98 11.55
C ILE A 42 9.54 -15.42 10.21
N VAL A 43 8.59 -14.64 9.69
CA VAL A 43 8.04 -14.78 8.34
C VAL A 43 8.53 -13.62 7.52
N ASP A 44 9.38 -13.90 6.53
CA ASP A 44 9.95 -12.92 5.62
C ASP A 44 9.61 -13.30 4.18
N GLN A 45 8.67 -12.57 3.58
CA GLN A 45 8.04 -12.95 2.30
C GLN A 45 7.48 -14.38 2.37
N ASP A 46 8.06 -15.32 1.61
CA ASP A 46 7.68 -16.73 1.54
C ASP A 46 8.51 -17.63 2.46
N GLU A 47 9.53 -17.08 3.13
CA GLU A 47 10.40 -17.84 4.02
C GLU A 47 9.94 -17.75 5.47
N THR A 48 9.81 -18.91 6.11
CA THR A 48 9.50 -19.00 7.53
C THR A 48 10.64 -19.69 8.27
N ARG A 49 11.13 -19.05 9.34
CA ARG A 49 12.27 -19.54 10.12
C ARG A 49 11.97 -19.40 11.61
N THR A 50 12.24 -20.46 12.36
CA THR A 50 12.15 -20.43 13.82
C THR A 50 13.52 -20.09 14.40
N ILE A 51 13.57 -19.09 15.28
CA ILE A 51 14.79 -18.69 15.96
C ILE A 51 14.61 -18.75 17.48
N ALA A 52 15.71 -18.97 18.18
CA ALA A 52 15.81 -18.77 19.62
C ALA A 52 16.51 -17.43 19.87
N THR A 53 15.96 -16.61 20.76
CA THR A 53 16.51 -15.28 21.07
C THR A 53 16.43 -14.97 22.57
N ILE A 54 17.38 -14.16 23.05
CA ILE A 54 17.34 -13.55 24.38
C ILE A 54 16.95 -12.06 24.31
N ALA A 55 16.64 -11.55 23.11
CA ALA A 55 16.31 -10.15 22.92
C ALA A 55 14.97 -9.79 23.59
N LEU A 56 14.91 -8.57 24.11
CA LEU A 56 13.69 -8.04 24.74
C LEU A 56 12.71 -7.49 23.70
N THR A 57 13.17 -7.09 22.51
CA THR A 57 12.37 -6.43 21.47
C THR A 57 12.53 -7.12 20.12
N VAL A 58 11.52 -6.96 19.25
CA VAL A 58 11.53 -7.50 17.89
C VAL A 58 12.78 -7.05 17.12
N ASN A 59 13.15 -5.76 17.18
CA ASN A 59 14.38 -5.26 16.55
C ASN A 59 15.63 -6.02 17.01
N GLY A 60 15.77 -6.24 18.32
CA GLY A 60 16.91 -6.97 18.87
C GLY A 60 16.93 -8.42 18.40
N ALA A 61 15.77 -9.07 18.32
CA ALA A 61 15.65 -10.43 17.84
C ALA A 61 16.04 -10.56 16.36
N LEU A 62 15.55 -9.66 15.51
CA LEU A 62 15.86 -9.62 14.09
C LEU A 62 17.36 -9.39 13.85
N LYS A 63 17.99 -8.45 14.57
CA LYS A 63 19.44 -8.21 14.48
C LYS A 63 20.27 -9.43 14.90
N LEU A 64 19.90 -10.10 15.98
CA LEU A 64 20.59 -11.34 16.41
C LEU A 64 20.42 -12.48 15.41
N ALA A 65 19.30 -12.50 14.69
CA ALA A 65 19.06 -13.46 13.61
C ALA A 65 19.74 -13.10 12.29
N GLY A 66 20.45 -11.97 12.22
CA GLY A 66 21.11 -11.49 11.00
C GLY A 66 20.15 -10.97 9.94
N VAL A 67 18.94 -10.56 10.33
CA VAL A 67 17.95 -9.98 9.41
C VAL A 67 18.21 -8.48 9.28
N GLU A 68 18.54 -8.04 8.08
CA GLU A 68 18.65 -6.63 7.72
C GLU A 68 17.30 -6.12 7.19
N LEU A 69 16.87 -4.96 7.68
CA LEU A 69 15.62 -4.30 7.28
C LEU A 69 15.96 -3.05 6.45
N ALA A 70 15.24 -2.84 5.36
CA ALA A 70 15.21 -1.56 4.68
C ALA A 70 14.40 -0.54 5.49
N GLU A 71 14.55 0.75 5.18
CA GLU A 71 13.82 1.82 5.87
C GLU A 71 12.32 1.73 5.61
N GLU A 72 11.94 1.30 4.41
CA GLU A 72 10.57 1.17 3.95
C GLU A 72 9.90 -0.15 4.37
N ASP A 73 10.67 -1.13 4.89
CA ASP A 73 10.13 -2.42 5.31
C ASP A 73 9.25 -2.27 6.56
N GLN A 74 8.13 -3.00 6.58
CA GLN A 74 7.24 -3.02 7.72
C GLN A 74 7.38 -4.31 8.53
N VAL A 75 7.44 -4.19 9.85
CA VAL A 75 7.53 -5.32 10.77
C VAL A 75 6.29 -5.39 11.66
N LEU A 76 5.68 -6.56 11.75
CA LEU A 76 4.48 -6.83 12.55
C LEU A 76 4.71 -8.04 13.47
N PRO A 77 4.63 -7.91 14.81
CA PRO A 77 4.48 -6.66 15.56
C PRO A 77 5.68 -5.70 15.36
N GLY A 78 5.45 -4.40 15.56
CA GLY A 78 6.45 -3.36 15.33
C GLY A 78 7.79 -3.59 16.03
N ILE A 79 8.86 -2.98 15.51
CA ILE A 79 10.25 -3.20 15.93
C ILE A 79 10.52 -2.99 17.44
N HIS A 80 9.70 -2.17 18.11
CA HIS A 80 9.81 -1.90 19.56
C HIS A 80 8.93 -2.81 20.44
N HIS A 81 8.11 -3.66 19.84
CA HIS A 81 7.27 -4.60 20.56
C HIS A 81 8.11 -5.62 21.33
N SER A 82 7.67 -5.96 22.55
CA SER A 82 8.39 -6.92 23.40
C SER A 82 8.28 -8.35 22.88
N VAL A 83 9.37 -9.11 22.94
CA VAL A 83 9.39 -10.51 22.49
C VAL A 83 8.71 -11.43 23.50
N ARG A 84 7.87 -12.33 23.00
CA ARG A 84 7.16 -13.37 23.79
C ARG A 84 7.43 -14.74 23.20
N GLU A 85 7.28 -15.77 24.03
CA GLU A 85 7.43 -17.17 23.60
C GLU A 85 6.41 -17.51 22.51
N GLY A 86 6.87 -18.17 21.45
CA GLY A 86 6.05 -18.66 20.35
C GLY A 86 5.41 -17.56 19.50
N MET A 87 5.87 -16.30 19.59
CA MET A 87 5.30 -15.23 18.78
C MET A 87 5.76 -15.31 17.32
N THR A 88 4.91 -14.87 16.40
CA THR A 88 5.27 -14.68 15.00
C THR A 88 5.59 -13.22 14.72
N VAL A 89 6.74 -12.96 14.09
CA VAL A 89 7.17 -11.68 13.55
C VAL A 89 7.11 -11.78 12.03
N ARG A 90 6.24 -10.99 11.41
CA ARG A 90 6.13 -10.86 9.97
C ARG A 90 6.88 -9.64 9.48
N ILE A 91 7.66 -9.81 8.43
CA ILE A 91 8.34 -8.75 7.71
C ILE A 91 7.64 -8.62 6.35
N ILE A 92 7.11 -7.44 6.09
CA ILE A 92 6.55 -7.05 4.81
C ILE A 92 7.64 -6.24 4.11
N ARG A 93 8.26 -6.85 3.11
CA ARG A 93 9.33 -6.21 2.34
C ARG A 93 8.77 -5.18 1.39
N ALA A 94 9.35 -4.00 1.37
CA ALA A 94 8.96 -2.97 0.42
C ALA A 94 9.30 -3.41 -1.01
N GLN A 95 8.36 -3.20 -1.92
CA GLN A 95 8.50 -3.50 -3.34
C GLN A 95 8.53 -2.19 -4.14
N GLU A 96 9.29 -2.20 -5.23
CA GLU A 96 9.28 -1.11 -6.19
C GLU A 96 8.03 -1.21 -7.08
N VAL A 97 7.32 -0.08 -7.16
CA VAL A 97 6.11 0.06 -7.98
C VAL A 97 6.26 1.27 -8.88
N GLU A 98 6.09 1.06 -10.19
CA GLU A 98 6.00 2.14 -11.16
C GLU A 98 4.56 2.70 -11.18
N LEU A 99 4.41 3.98 -10.89
CA LEU A 99 3.14 4.70 -10.95
C LEU A 99 3.07 5.53 -12.22
N GLU A 100 1.97 5.41 -12.97
CA GLU A 100 1.62 6.29 -14.08
C GLU A 100 0.29 7.00 -13.77
N VAL A 101 0.34 8.28 -13.45
CA VAL A 101 -0.84 9.08 -13.09
C VAL A 101 -0.76 10.44 -13.76
N ASP A 102 -1.86 10.86 -14.40
CA ASP A 102 -1.97 12.15 -15.08
C ASP A 102 -0.83 12.39 -16.11
N GLY A 103 -0.42 11.31 -16.80
CA GLY A 103 0.67 11.31 -17.79
C GLY A 103 2.08 11.38 -17.21
N ARG A 104 2.25 11.35 -15.89
CA ARG A 104 3.55 11.34 -15.21
C ARG A 104 3.89 9.93 -14.73
N LYS A 105 5.15 9.53 -14.88
CA LYS A 105 5.68 8.25 -14.42
C LYS A 105 6.75 8.44 -13.37
N TRP A 106 6.67 7.69 -12.27
CA TRP A 106 7.72 7.63 -11.25
C TRP A 106 7.67 6.31 -10.49
N THR A 107 8.74 6.00 -9.77
CA THR A 107 8.85 4.75 -8.99
C THR A 107 8.77 5.08 -7.51
N VAL A 108 8.03 4.25 -6.77
CA VAL A 108 7.89 4.33 -5.32
C VAL A 108 8.22 2.98 -4.69
N LYS A 109 8.85 2.99 -3.50
CA LYS A 109 9.02 1.79 -2.68
C LYS A 109 7.94 1.74 -1.63
N THR A 110 7.22 0.62 -1.55
CA THR A 110 6.05 0.54 -0.70
C THR A 110 5.76 -0.88 -0.20
N CYS A 111 5.15 -0.97 0.98
CA CYS A 111 4.60 -2.20 1.55
C CYS A 111 3.09 -2.35 1.30
N PHE A 112 2.43 -1.38 0.68
CA PHE A 112 0.98 -1.44 0.44
C PHE A 112 0.66 -2.53 -0.58
N ALA A 113 -0.21 -3.46 -0.17
CA ALA A 113 -0.72 -4.50 -1.06
C ALA A 113 -1.79 -3.93 -2.00
N ASP A 114 -2.67 -3.08 -1.45
CA ASP A 114 -3.76 -2.43 -2.17
C ASP A 114 -3.26 -1.20 -2.95
N PRO A 115 -3.47 -1.12 -4.27
CA PRO A 115 -3.13 0.07 -5.04
C PRO A 115 -3.84 1.33 -4.56
N TYR A 116 -5.04 1.23 -3.98
CA TYR A 116 -5.77 2.40 -3.48
C TYR A 116 -5.06 3.02 -2.27
N GLU A 117 -4.63 2.22 -1.31
CA GLU A 117 -3.89 2.70 -0.13
C GLU A 117 -2.58 3.37 -0.55
N LEU A 118 -1.88 2.81 -1.53
CA LEU A 118 -0.68 3.41 -2.11
C LEU A 118 -0.96 4.78 -2.72
N LEU A 119 -1.98 4.87 -3.59
CA LEU A 119 -2.31 6.13 -4.27
C LEU A 119 -2.69 7.22 -3.25
N VAL A 120 -3.46 6.88 -2.21
CA VAL A 120 -3.80 7.82 -1.13
C VAL A 120 -2.56 8.24 -0.34
N ALA A 121 -1.64 7.32 -0.04
CA ALA A 121 -0.38 7.63 0.64
C ALA A 121 0.52 8.58 -0.19
N GLU A 122 0.49 8.44 -1.51
CA GLU A 122 1.15 9.34 -2.47
C GLU A 122 0.37 10.66 -2.69
N GLY A 123 -0.75 10.87 -1.99
CA GLY A 123 -1.55 12.10 -2.07
C GLY A 123 -2.44 12.18 -3.31
N ILE A 124 -2.64 11.07 -4.01
CA ILE A 124 -3.45 10.97 -5.23
C ILE A 124 -4.89 10.66 -4.84
N GLN A 125 -5.79 11.58 -5.16
CA GLN A 125 -7.23 11.40 -4.97
C GLN A 125 -7.84 10.89 -6.26
N LEU A 126 -8.62 9.81 -6.16
CA LEU A 126 -9.35 9.23 -7.29
C LEU A 126 -10.77 9.79 -7.34
N GLY A 127 -11.22 10.14 -8.55
CA GLY A 127 -12.61 10.43 -8.84
C GLY A 127 -13.47 9.16 -8.86
N GLU A 128 -14.78 9.33 -8.81
CA GLU A 128 -15.76 8.23 -8.78
C GLU A 128 -15.69 7.31 -10.00
N LEU A 129 -15.31 7.88 -11.16
CA LEU A 129 -15.22 7.17 -12.42
C LEU A 129 -13.79 6.77 -12.80
N ASP A 130 -12.78 7.16 -12.01
CA ASP A 130 -11.39 6.88 -12.36
C ASP A 130 -11.12 5.37 -12.33
N GLN A 131 -10.34 4.91 -13.30
CA GLN A 131 -9.98 3.51 -13.43
C GLN A 131 -8.53 3.30 -13.01
N ILE A 132 -8.30 2.24 -12.23
CA ILE A 132 -6.97 1.77 -11.86
C ILE A 132 -6.67 0.50 -12.65
N ASP A 133 -5.62 0.53 -13.44
CA ASP A 133 -5.05 -0.64 -14.10
C ASP A 133 -3.73 -1.00 -13.42
N MET A 134 -3.45 -2.30 -13.31
CA MET A 134 -2.21 -2.77 -12.70
C MET A 134 -1.70 -4.05 -13.35
N GLY A 135 -0.40 -4.27 -13.26
CA GLY A 135 0.22 -5.47 -13.77
C GLY A 135 1.67 -5.60 -13.34
N TYR A 136 2.38 -6.52 -14.01
CA TYR A 136 3.80 -6.74 -13.83
C TYR A 136 4.51 -6.52 -15.16
N GLY A 137 5.63 -5.80 -15.12
CA GLY A 137 6.54 -5.64 -16.24
C GLY A 137 7.36 -6.90 -16.49
N LEU A 138 8.14 -6.89 -17.57
CA LEU A 138 9.00 -8.02 -17.97
C LEU A 138 10.08 -8.34 -16.92
N GLU A 139 10.51 -7.34 -16.15
CA GLU A 139 11.50 -7.49 -15.07
C GLU A 139 10.85 -7.88 -13.72
N GLY A 140 9.53 -8.09 -13.69
CA GLY A 140 8.79 -8.36 -12.46
C GLY A 140 8.40 -7.11 -11.67
N THR A 141 8.80 -5.92 -12.12
CA THR A 141 8.38 -4.64 -11.50
C THR A 141 6.87 -4.47 -11.61
N LYS A 142 6.21 -4.23 -10.49
CA LYS A 142 4.76 -3.96 -10.46
C LYS A 142 4.52 -2.56 -11.03
N TRP A 143 3.54 -2.42 -11.90
CA TRP A 143 3.11 -1.11 -12.40
C TRP A 143 1.64 -0.88 -12.07
N ILE A 144 1.30 0.39 -11.82
CA ILE A 144 -0.07 0.86 -11.61
C ILE A 144 -0.26 2.10 -12.48
N LYS A 145 -1.34 2.10 -13.25
CA LYS A 145 -1.77 3.22 -14.08
C LYS A 145 -3.15 3.70 -13.62
N VAL A 146 -3.29 5.00 -13.48
CA VAL A 146 -4.58 5.64 -13.23
C VAL A 146 -5.04 6.34 -14.51
N THR A 147 -6.25 6.01 -14.96
CA THR A 147 -6.91 6.65 -16.09
C THR A 147 -8.04 7.53 -15.58
N ARG A 148 -8.00 8.82 -15.89
CA ARG A 148 -9.03 9.78 -15.44
C ARG A 148 -10.23 9.73 -16.37
N ILE A 149 -11.42 9.44 -15.85
CA ILE A 149 -12.64 9.37 -16.65
C ILE A 149 -13.57 10.51 -16.27
N THR A 150 -13.98 11.29 -17.28
CA THR A 150 -14.89 12.43 -17.10
C THR A 150 -16.07 12.34 -18.05
N GLU A 151 -17.27 12.66 -17.56
CA GLU A 151 -18.48 12.80 -18.37
C GLU A 151 -18.82 14.28 -18.53
N GLU A 152 -18.96 14.74 -19.77
CA GLU A 152 -19.41 16.09 -20.11
C GLU A 152 -20.74 16.00 -20.85
N VAL A 153 -21.75 16.77 -20.42
CA VAL A 153 -23.03 16.84 -21.13
C VAL A 153 -23.05 18.11 -21.98
N LEU A 154 -22.98 17.92 -23.30
CA LEU A 154 -23.06 19.00 -24.28
C LEU A 154 -24.51 19.18 -24.72
N GLU A 155 -24.97 20.44 -24.72
CA GLU A 155 -26.28 20.81 -25.24
C GLU A 155 -26.13 21.44 -26.63
N GLU A 156 -26.54 20.70 -27.66
CA GLU A 156 -26.53 21.16 -29.05
C GLU A 156 -27.93 21.64 -29.45
N ARG A 157 -28.02 22.86 -29.99
CA ARG A 157 -29.26 23.41 -30.56
C ARG A 157 -29.40 22.96 -32.00
N VAL A 158 -30.41 22.14 -32.26
CA VAL A 158 -30.71 21.66 -33.62
C VAL A 158 -32.01 22.29 -34.10
N GLU A 159 -31.96 22.95 -35.25
CA GLU A 159 -33.15 23.48 -35.91
C GLU A 159 -33.94 22.34 -36.56
N VAL A 160 -35.25 22.33 -36.31
CA VAL A 160 -36.18 21.36 -36.91
C VAL A 160 -37.06 22.13 -37.91
N PRO A 161 -36.93 21.86 -39.22
CA PRO A 161 -37.77 22.48 -40.23
C PRO A 161 -39.26 22.22 -39.96
N PHE A 162 -40.11 23.18 -40.34
CA PHE A 162 -41.56 23.00 -40.24
C PHE A 162 -42.09 22.11 -41.37
N ASP A 163 -43.13 21.32 -41.06
CA ASP A 163 -43.86 20.54 -42.06
C ASP A 163 -44.88 21.41 -42.81
N THR A 164 -45.14 21.06 -44.07
CA THR A 164 -46.13 21.74 -44.92
C THR A 164 -47.33 20.83 -45.18
N PHE A 165 -48.54 21.34 -44.91
CA PHE A 165 -49.80 20.66 -45.21
C PHE A 165 -50.60 21.48 -46.22
N GLU A 166 -51.07 20.84 -47.29
CA GLU A 166 -51.96 21.48 -48.27
C GLU A 166 -53.42 21.26 -47.87
N GLN A 167 -54.22 22.34 -47.92
CA GLN A 167 -55.66 22.29 -47.65
C GLN A 167 -56.43 22.79 -48.88
N PRO A 168 -57.41 22.03 -49.41
CA PRO A 168 -58.20 22.47 -50.56
C PRO A 168 -59.12 23.66 -50.19
N ASP A 169 -59.15 24.69 -51.04
CA ASP A 169 -60.00 25.88 -50.88
C ASP A 169 -60.74 26.17 -52.20
N ASN A 170 -62.07 26.07 -52.15
CA ASN A 170 -62.93 26.24 -53.33
C ASN A 170 -62.99 27.70 -53.85
N LYS A 171 -62.36 28.66 -53.15
CA LYS A 171 -62.29 30.07 -53.57
C LYS A 171 -61.05 30.40 -54.39
N LEU A 172 -60.07 29.51 -54.48
CA LEU A 172 -58.89 29.69 -55.31
C LEU A 172 -59.09 29.08 -56.69
N ASN A 173 -58.55 29.76 -57.72
CA ASN A 173 -58.50 29.19 -59.06
C ASN A 173 -57.54 28.01 -59.10
N ILE A 174 -57.83 27.07 -60.00
CA ILE A 174 -57.02 25.87 -60.21
C ILE A 174 -55.56 26.27 -60.50
N GLY A 175 -54.61 25.66 -59.78
CA GLY A 175 -53.18 25.92 -59.89
C GLY A 175 -52.65 27.07 -59.03
N GLN A 176 -53.51 27.85 -58.37
CA GLN A 176 -53.08 28.86 -57.40
C GLN A 176 -52.87 28.24 -56.01
N ARG A 177 -51.73 28.56 -55.38
CA ARG A 177 -51.44 28.26 -53.98
C ARG A 177 -51.30 29.56 -53.20
N ARG A 178 -51.78 29.56 -51.96
CA ARG A 178 -51.62 30.68 -51.02
C ARG A 178 -51.18 30.11 -49.68
N VAL A 179 -50.13 30.70 -49.10
CA VAL A 179 -49.73 30.40 -47.73
C VAL A 179 -50.75 31.00 -46.76
N VAL A 180 -51.38 30.16 -45.94
CA VAL A 180 -52.36 30.60 -44.93
C VAL A 180 -51.65 30.98 -43.64
N VAL A 181 -50.72 30.14 -43.19
CA VAL A 181 -49.91 30.35 -41.99
C VAL A 181 -48.46 30.04 -42.35
N PRO A 182 -47.51 30.98 -42.15
CA PRO A 182 -46.10 30.67 -42.32
C PRO A 182 -45.65 29.71 -41.22
N GLY A 183 -45.03 28.60 -41.60
CA GLY A 183 -44.33 27.75 -40.65
C GLY A 183 -43.09 28.44 -40.09
N GLN A 184 -42.65 28.02 -38.90
CA GLN A 184 -41.42 28.49 -38.28
C GLN A 184 -40.62 27.26 -37.85
N ASN A 185 -39.31 27.29 -38.10
CA ASN A 185 -38.44 26.22 -37.62
C ASN A 185 -38.52 26.15 -36.10
N GLY A 186 -38.70 24.93 -35.58
CA GLY A 186 -38.54 24.67 -34.16
C GLY A 186 -37.06 24.62 -33.79
N VAL A 187 -36.75 24.73 -32.50
CA VAL A 187 -35.42 24.45 -31.96
C VAL A 187 -35.58 23.38 -30.90
N ILE A 188 -34.85 22.28 -31.05
CA ILE A 188 -34.74 21.25 -30.01
C ILE A 188 -33.36 21.32 -29.37
N LEU A 189 -33.31 21.08 -28.06
CA LEU A 189 -32.06 20.88 -27.33
C LEU A 189 -31.71 19.40 -27.35
N LYS A 190 -30.63 19.07 -28.05
CA LYS A 190 -30.07 17.73 -28.07
C LYS A 190 -28.99 17.65 -26.98
N LYS A 191 -29.22 16.79 -25.98
CA LYS A 191 -28.23 16.50 -24.94
C LYS A 191 -27.36 15.34 -25.39
N ILE A 192 -26.07 15.58 -25.56
CA ILE A 192 -25.07 14.56 -25.91
C ILE A 192 -24.20 14.38 -24.68
N LYS A 193 -24.12 13.14 -24.17
CA LYS A 193 -23.16 12.77 -23.14
C LYS A 193 -21.88 12.37 -23.84
N VAL A 194 -20.79 13.06 -23.55
CA VAL A 194 -19.45 12.76 -24.04
C VAL A 194 -18.61 12.22 -22.89
N VAL A 195 -17.96 11.09 -23.10
CA VAL A 195 -17.05 10.47 -22.12
C VAL A 195 -15.62 10.69 -22.60
N LYS A 196 -14.75 11.16 -21.70
CA LYS A 196 -13.33 11.37 -21.97
C LYS A 196 -12.46 10.55 -21.02
N ALA A 197 -11.45 9.86 -21.56
CA ALA A 197 -10.41 9.15 -20.82
C ALA A 197 -9.08 9.90 -21.00
N ASP A 198 -8.44 10.32 -19.91
CA ASP A 198 -7.23 11.17 -19.91
C ASP A 198 -7.37 12.43 -20.79
N GLY A 199 -8.59 12.98 -20.86
CA GLY A 199 -8.93 14.14 -21.68
C GLY A 199 -9.21 13.85 -23.16
N VAL A 200 -9.09 12.60 -23.61
CA VAL A 200 -9.39 12.16 -24.98
C VAL A 200 -10.81 11.61 -25.05
N GLU A 201 -11.62 12.11 -25.99
CA GLU A 201 -12.98 11.63 -26.23
C GLU A 201 -12.99 10.17 -26.67
N VAL A 202 -13.79 9.35 -25.98
CA VAL A 202 -13.95 7.93 -26.25
C VAL A 202 -15.37 7.53 -26.64
N SER A 203 -16.39 8.31 -26.25
CA SER A 203 -17.80 8.10 -26.62
C SER A 203 -18.63 9.37 -26.53
#